data_AF-A0A964VW64-F1
#
_entry.id   AF-A0A964VW64-F1
#
_cell.length_a   1.000
_cell.length_b   1.000
_cell.length_c   1.000
_cell.angle_alpha   90.00
_cell.angle_beta   90.00
_cell.angle_gamma   90.00
#
_symmetry.space_group_name_H-M   'P 1'
#
loop_
_entity.id
_entity.type
_entity.pdbx_description
1 polymer ?
#
loop_
_entity_poly.entity_id
_entity_poly.type
_entity_poly.pdbx_seq_one_letter_code
_entity_poly.pdbx_strand_id
1 'polypeptide(L)'
;MPKRTDIHSVLIIGAGPIIIGQACEFDYSGTQACKALREEGYRVILVNSNPATIMTDPEFADRTYIEPVTPEAVEKIIVREQAEMKRLGAIGKLVLLPTLGGQTALNTAMKLHDSGVLERLDVEMIGAKADAIEKGEDRQIFKDLMLSIGLDVPISGTAHTLEEARAIAARIGRYPLIIRPAYTLGGTGGGIGYNREEFEEIAKRGLDLSPVSEILVEESLLGWKEYEMEVMRDRADNCVIICSIENFDPMGVHTGDSITVAPIQTLTDKEYQMLRDQSFAVIRAVGVETGGSNIQFGMHPDTGRIVIIEMNPRVSRSSALASKATGFPIAKIAAKLAVGYLLDEIRNDITRETPASFEPTIDYVVTKIPRFAFEKFPQADPTLTTQMKSVGEAMAIGRTFKESLQKCLRSLEIGRSGLGGDGKPWRIGTHSYGDREILPKDLISRKLSSPNAERIFFIRHAFRAGFSIEEVFHLTKIDRWFLIQIQELVDFEEVLAQSVN
;
A
#
# COMPACT_ATOMS: atom_id res chain seq x y z
N MET A 1 -32.70 -13.85 -6.48
CA MET A 1 -32.09 -12.89 -5.53
C MET A 1 -30.66 -12.67 -5.94
N PRO A 2 -30.12 -11.45 -5.82
CA PRO A 2 -28.74 -11.15 -6.22
C PRO A 2 -27.69 -11.93 -5.42
N LYS A 3 -27.95 -12.17 -4.14
CA LYS A 3 -27.07 -12.96 -3.26
C LYS A 3 -27.11 -14.46 -3.56
N ARG A 4 -25.97 -15.13 -3.38
CA ARG A 4 -25.80 -16.58 -3.51
C ARG A 4 -26.58 -17.34 -2.44
N THR A 5 -27.43 -18.26 -2.89
CA THR A 5 -28.28 -19.10 -2.01
C THR A 5 -27.69 -20.48 -1.73
N ASP A 6 -26.59 -20.84 -2.40
CA ASP A 6 -25.85 -22.08 -2.15
C ASP A 6 -24.92 -21.97 -0.94
N ILE A 7 -24.64 -20.75 -0.46
CA ILE A 7 -23.79 -20.48 0.70
C ILE A 7 -24.66 -20.34 1.95
N HIS A 8 -24.30 -21.05 3.01
CA HIS A 8 -24.89 -20.89 4.34
C HIS A 8 -23.94 -20.16 5.29
N SER A 9 -22.68 -20.60 5.35
CA SER A 9 -21.68 -20.07 6.27
C SER A 9 -20.49 -19.48 5.52
N VAL A 10 -19.97 -18.36 6.01
CA VAL A 10 -18.74 -17.74 5.50
C VAL A 10 -17.69 -17.74 6.61
N LEU A 11 -16.55 -18.37 6.37
CA LEU A 11 -15.37 -18.31 7.21
C LEU A 11 -14.46 -17.17 6.74
N ILE A 12 -14.21 -16.21 7.62
CA ILE A 12 -13.28 -15.10 7.40
C ILE A 12 -11.98 -15.40 8.15
N ILE A 13 -10.84 -15.20 7.49
CA ILE A 13 -9.53 -15.27 8.14
C ILE A 13 -9.07 -13.83 8.47
N GLY A 14 -8.88 -13.55 9.75
CA GLY A 14 -8.30 -12.28 10.22
C GLY A 14 -6.78 -12.21 10.06
N ALA A 15 -6.22 -11.02 10.26
CA ALA A 15 -4.79 -10.78 10.03
C ALA A 15 -3.85 -11.33 11.12
N GLY A 16 -4.38 -11.67 12.30
CA GLY A 16 -3.57 -11.97 13.46
C GLY A 16 -3.02 -10.71 14.14
N PRO A 17 -1.87 -10.80 14.84
CA PRO A 17 -1.33 -9.67 15.61
C PRO A 17 -0.89 -8.51 14.72
N ILE A 18 -0.94 -7.30 15.27
CA ILE A 18 -0.46 -6.07 14.62
C ILE A 18 1.06 -6.12 14.50
N ILE A 19 1.57 -5.93 13.27
CA ILE A 19 2.99 -5.80 12.97
C ILE A 19 3.23 -4.63 11.99
N ILE A 20 4.48 -4.18 11.86
CA ILE A 20 4.84 -3.23 10.80
C ILE A 20 4.47 -3.85 9.44
N GLY A 21 3.72 -3.12 8.63
CA GLY A 21 3.23 -3.57 7.32
C GLY A 21 1.86 -4.24 7.35
N GLN A 22 1.36 -4.64 8.52
CA GLN A 22 0.06 -5.28 8.66
C GLN A 22 -0.59 -4.90 9.99
N ALA A 23 -1.44 -3.87 9.96
CA ALA A 23 -1.95 -3.23 11.17
C ALA A 23 -3.49 -3.14 11.22
N CYS A 24 -4.00 -2.06 11.82
CA CYS A 24 -5.40 -1.90 12.21
C CYS A 24 -6.38 -1.85 11.01
N GLU A 25 -5.88 -1.63 9.81
CA GLU A 25 -6.65 -1.64 8.56
C GLU A 25 -7.42 -2.96 8.35
N PHE A 26 -6.90 -4.07 8.88
CA PHE A 26 -7.52 -5.39 8.74
C PHE A 26 -8.56 -5.68 9.83
N ASP A 27 -8.45 -5.08 11.02
CA ASP A 27 -9.56 -5.07 11.98
C ASP A 27 -10.72 -4.26 11.39
N TYR A 28 -10.43 -3.03 10.92
CA TYR A 28 -11.43 -2.21 10.23
C TYR A 28 -12.11 -2.97 9.08
N SER A 29 -11.33 -3.59 8.19
CA SER A 29 -11.88 -4.31 7.03
C SER A 29 -12.65 -5.56 7.44
N GLY A 30 -12.12 -6.33 8.39
CA GLY A 30 -12.75 -7.53 8.94
C GLY A 30 -14.09 -7.21 9.61
N THR A 31 -14.17 -6.19 10.45
CA THR A 31 -15.41 -5.75 11.09
C THR A 31 -16.46 -5.34 10.04
N GLN A 32 -16.07 -4.59 9.00
CA GLN A 32 -16.99 -4.18 7.93
C GLN A 32 -17.56 -5.40 7.19
N ALA A 33 -16.74 -6.39 6.88
CA ALA A 33 -17.17 -7.61 6.21
C ALA A 33 -18.08 -8.48 7.09
N CYS A 34 -17.69 -8.69 8.34
CA CYS A 34 -18.50 -9.38 9.35
C CYS A 34 -19.92 -8.77 9.43
N LYS A 35 -19.99 -7.43 9.54
CA LYS A 35 -21.27 -6.70 9.55
C LYS A 35 -22.04 -6.88 8.24
N ALA A 36 -21.39 -6.70 7.09
CA ALA A 36 -22.04 -6.82 5.78
C ALA A 36 -22.66 -8.21 5.57
N LEU A 37 -21.93 -9.27 5.87
CA LEU A 37 -22.38 -10.64 5.67
C LEU A 37 -23.51 -11.03 6.64
N ARG A 38 -23.46 -10.55 7.89
CA ARG A 38 -24.56 -10.71 8.86
C ARG A 38 -25.83 -9.98 8.43
N GLU A 39 -25.71 -8.75 7.93
CA GLU A 39 -26.85 -7.99 7.36
C GLU A 39 -27.53 -8.75 6.21
N GLU A 40 -26.76 -9.51 5.43
CA GLU A 40 -27.26 -10.37 4.37
C GLU A 40 -27.77 -11.74 4.85
N GLY A 41 -27.72 -12.02 6.16
CA GLY A 41 -28.23 -13.24 6.77
C GLY A 41 -27.33 -14.46 6.60
N TYR A 42 -26.05 -14.29 6.27
CA TYR A 42 -25.08 -15.39 6.31
C TYR A 42 -24.64 -15.67 7.74
N ARG A 43 -24.35 -16.95 8.03
CA ARG A 43 -23.67 -17.33 9.27
C ARG A 43 -22.19 -17.01 9.16
N VAL A 44 -21.71 -16.07 9.95
CA VAL A 44 -20.32 -15.61 9.90
C VAL A 44 -19.48 -16.35 10.95
N ILE A 45 -18.41 -16.98 10.48
CA ILE A 45 -17.38 -17.59 11.31
C ILE A 45 -16.11 -16.77 11.11
N LEU A 46 -15.45 -16.40 12.20
CA LEU A 46 -14.22 -15.65 12.16
C LEU A 46 -13.12 -16.37 12.94
N VAL A 47 -11.91 -16.40 12.38
CA VAL A 47 -10.68 -16.75 13.11
C VAL A 47 -9.71 -15.58 13.09
N ASN A 48 -9.29 -15.12 14.27
CA ASN A 48 -8.25 -14.10 14.41
C ASN A 48 -7.56 -14.25 15.77
N SER A 49 -6.24 -14.40 15.78
CA SER A 49 -5.48 -14.58 17.02
C SER A 49 -5.31 -13.30 17.84
N ASN A 50 -5.64 -12.12 17.29
CA ASN A 50 -5.50 -10.86 17.99
C ASN A 50 -6.76 -10.56 18.83
N PRO A 51 -6.67 -10.56 20.18
CA PRO A 51 -7.82 -10.31 21.04
C PRO A 51 -8.21 -8.84 21.14
N ALA A 52 -7.37 -7.91 20.66
CA ALA A 52 -7.60 -6.48 20.75
C ALA A 52 -8.26 -5.92 19.48
N THR A 53 -9.19 -6.68 18.88
CA THR A 53 -9.85 -6.31 17.62
C THR A 53 -11.35 -6.26 17.79
N ILE A 54 -11.99 -5.25 17.20
CA ILE A 54 -13.46 -5.13 17.23
C ILE A 54 -14.10 -6.29 16.46
N MET A 55 -13.48 -6.76 15.37
CA MET A 55 -13.99 -7.91 14.64
C MET A 55 -14.11 -9.18 15.49
N THR A 56 -13.33 -9.32 16.57
CA THR A 56 -13.41 -10.45 17.51
C THR A 56 -14.41 -10.26 18.65
N ASP A 57 -15.09 -9.12 18.73
CA ASP A 57 -16.16 -8.96 19.72
C ASP A 57 -17.32 -9.92 19.40
N PRO A 58 -17.97 -10.53 20.42
CA PRO A 58 -18.95 -11.60 20.22
C PRO A 58 -20.16 -11.25 19.34
N GLU A 59 -20.51 -9.97 19.21
CA GLU A 59 -21.65 -9.51 18.42
C GLU A 59 -21.41 -9.44 16.90
N PHE A 60 -20.16 -9.43 16.45
CA PHE A 60 -19.81 -9.24 15.04
C PHE A 60 -19.74 -10.53 14.22
N ALA A 61 -19.70 -11.70 14.86
CA ALA A 61 -19.74 -13.00 14.18
C ALA A 61 -20.60 -14.00 14.98
N ASP A 62 -21.15 -15.02 14.31
CA ASP A 62 -21.91 -16.08 14.99
C ASP A 62 -20.99 -17.05 15.76
N ARG A 63 -19.75 -17.15 15.28
CA ARG A 63 -18.67 -17.92 15.88
C ARG A 63 -17.36 -17.16 15.73
N THR A 64 -16.76 -16.78 16.85
CA THR A 64 -15.45 -16.14 16.89
C THR A 64 -14.44 -17.08 17.52
N TYR A 65 -13.36 -17.35 16.79
CA TYR A 65 -12.21 -18.12 17.23
C TYR A 65 -11.02 -17.20 17.46
N ILE A 66 -10.67 -16.98 18.73
CA ILE A 66 -9.41 -16.34 19.11
C ILE A 66 -8.34 -17.43 19.21
N GLU A 67 -7.90 -17.90 18.05
CA GLU A 67 -7.00 -19.05 17.87
C GLU A 67 -5.86 -18.69 16.90
N PRO A 68 -4.74 -19.42 16.89
CA PRO A 68 -3.65 -19.19 15.94
C PRO A 68 -4.15 -19.21 14.49
N VAL A 69 -3.72 -18.24 13.69
CA VAL A 69 -4.04 -18.18 12.25
C VAL A 69 -3.03 -19.04 11.47
N THR A 70 -3.17 -20.37 11.61
CA THR A 70 -2.35 -21.36 10.88
C THR A 70 -3.24 -22.32 10.10
N PRO A 71 -2.74 -22.96 9.03
CA PRO A 71 -3.52 -23.93 8.26
C PRO A 71 -4.13 -25.04 9.12
N GLU A 72 -3.38 -25.56 10.09
CA GLU A 72 -3.83 -26.66 10.96
C GLU A 72 -4.97 -26.24 11.90
N ALA A 73 -4.92 -25.01 12.42
CA ALA A 73 -5.98 -24.46 13.25
C ALA A 73 -7.23 -24.16 12.42
N VAL A 74 -7.06 -23.55 11.25
CA VAL A 74 -8.17 -23.23 10.34
C VAL A 74 -8.85 -24.50 9.82
N GLU A 75 -8.10 -25.55 9.48
CA GLU A 75 -8.68 -26.85 9.10
C GLU A 75 -9.56 -27.42 10.22
N LYS A 76 -9.08 -27.42 11.47
CA LYS A 76 -9.87 -27.90 12.62
C LYS A 76 -11.15 -27.09 12.82
N ILE A 77 -11.09 -25.79 12.60
CA ILE A 77 -12.27 -24.90 12.66
C ILE A 77 -13.25 -25.26 11.55
N ILE A 78 -12.80 -25.44 10.30
CA ILE A 78 -13.66 -25.86 9.18
C ILE A 78 -14.38 -27.17 9.51
N VAL A 79 -13.65 -28.20 9.95
CA VAL A 79 -14.23 -29.51 10.28
C VAL A 79 -15.30 -29.39 11.37
N ARG A 80 -14.99 -28.64 12.44
CA ARG A 80 -15.93 -28.41 13.54
C ARG A 80 -17.19 -27.68 13.07
N GLU A 81 -17.04 -26.65 12.26
CA GLU A 81 -18.14 -25.81 11.81
C GLU A 81 -19.03 -26.50 10.77
N GLN A 82 -18.46 -27.37 9.93
CA GLN A 82 -19.26 -28.25 9.07
C GLN A 82 -20.06 -29.29 9.87
N ALA A 83 -19.48 -29.85 10.94
CA ALA A 83 -20.21 -30.75 11.84
C ALA A 83 -21.36 -30.01 12.56
N GLU A 84 -21.14 -28.77 12.98
CA GLU A 84 -22.18 -27.91 13.55
C GLU A 84 -23.27 -27.59 12.54
N MET A 85 -22.94 -27.27 11.29
CA MET A 85 -23.93 -27.06 10.22
C MET A 85 -24.80 -28.30 10.00
N LYS A 86 -24.20 -29.50 9.97
CA LYS A 86 -24.95 -30.77 9.88
C LYS A 86 -25.89 -30.95 11.07
N ARG A 87 -25.44 -30.64 12.29
CA ARG A 87 -26.27 -30.70 13.51
C ARG A 87 -27.46 -29.75 13.46
N LEU A 88 -27.27 -28.56 12.89
CA LEU A 88 -28.32 -27.55 12.74
C LEU A 88 -29.28 -27.86 11.58
N GLY A 89 -29.04 -28.90 10.78
CA GLY A 89 -29.82 -29.18 9.58
C GLY A 89 -29.68 -28.08 8.51
N ALA A 90 -28.56 -27.35 8.52
CA ALA A 90 -28.31 -26.26 7.60
C ALA A 90 -28.18 -26.79 6.16
N ILE A 91 -28.80 -26.08 5.22
CA ILE A 91 -28.72 -26.35 3.77
C ILE A 91 -27.78 -25.31 3.16
N GLY A 92 -26.83 -25.77 2.35
CA GLY A 92 -25.79 -24.93 1.72
C GLY A 92 -24.39 -25.27 2.23
N LYS A 93 -23.39 -24.59 1.69
CA LYS A 93 -21.96 -24.86 1.97
C LYS A 93 -21.31 -23.82 2.89
N LEU A 94 -20.15 -24.19 3.39
CA LEU A 94 -19.20 -23.29 4.06
C LEU A 94 -18.17 -22.82 3.02
N VAL A 95 -17.96 -21.52 2.92
CA VAL A 95 -16.98 -20.90 2.01
C VAL A 95 -15.92 -20.13 2.79
N LEU A 96 -14.76 -19.90 2.18
CA LEU A 96 -13.63 -19.19 2.76
C LEU A 96 -13.47 -17.81 2.08
N LEU A 97 -13.39 -16.75 2.87
CA LEU A 97 -13.12 -15.39 2.40
C LEU A 97 -11.73 -14.92 2.90
N PRO A 98 -10.66 -15.06 2.09
CA PRO A 98 -9.29 -14.82 2.52
C PRO A 98 -8.78 -13.38 2.27
N THR A 99 -9.59 -12.52 1.63
CA THR A 99 -9.14 -11.23 1.08
C THR A 99 -9.21 -10.06 2.06
N LEU A 100 -9.40 -10.33 3.36
CA LEU A 100 -9.67 -9.32 4.40
C LEU A 100 -8.65 -9.29 5.54
N GLY A 101 -7.77 -10.29 5.63
CA GLY A 101 -6.81 -10.45 6.72
C GLY A 101 -5.35 -10.29 6.28
N GLY A 102 -5.09 -9.42 5.31
CA GLY A 102 -3.73 -9.14 4.84
C GLY A 102 -3.02 -10.37 4.29
N GLN A 103 -1.69 -10.39 4.44
CA GLN A 103 -0.86 -11.48 3.93
C GLN A 103 -1.04 -12.77 4.74
N THR A 104 -1.28 -12.66 6.06
CA THR A 104 -1.54 -13.81 6.92
C THR A 104 -2.70 -14.66 6.38
N ALA A 105 -3.79 -14.00 5.99
CA ALA A 105 -4.98 -14.68 5.47
C ALA A 105 -4.75 -15.32 4.11
N LEU A 106 -4.13 -14.60 3.16
CA LEU A 106 -3.80 -15.16 1.84
C LEU A 106 -2.87 -16.37 1.96
N ASN A 107 -1.77 -16.24 2.71
CA ASN A 107 -0.81 -17.34 2.89
C ASN A 107 -1.45 -18.56 3.56
N THR A 108 -2.32 -18.35 4.55
CA THR A 108 -3.03 -19.44 5.21
C THR A 108 -4.00 -20.14 4.27
N ALA A 109 -4.75 -19.37 3.47
CA ALA A 109 -5.70 -19.90 2.50
C ALA A 109 -5.01 -20.65 1.36
N MET A 110 -3.91 -20.12 0.82
CA MET A 110 -3.12 -20.80 -0.22
C MET A 110 -2.52 -22.10 0.30
N LYS A 111 -1.95 -22.12 1.52
CA LYS A 111 -1.46 -23.39 2.11
C LYS A 111 -2.56 -24.43 2.30
N LEU A 112 -3.78 -24.02 2.65
CA LEU A 112 -4.94 -24.92 2.73
C LEU A 112 -5.38 -25.42 1.34
N HIS A 113 -5.26 -24.58 0.32
CA HIS A 113 -5.52 -24.95 -1.07
C HIS A 113 -4.48 -25.95 -1.59
N ASP A 114 -3.19 -25.63 -1.48
CA ASP A 114 -2.07 -26.41 -2.01
C ASP A 114 -1.95 -27.79 -1.34
N SER A 115 -2.35 -27.91 -0.08
CA SER A 115 -2.41 -29.17 0.66
C SER A 115 -3.64 -30.03 0.33
N GLY A 116 -4.55 -29.54 -0.53
CA GLY A 116 -5.79 -30.21 -0.89
C GLY A 116 -6.86 -30.23 0.21
N VAL A 117 -6.66 -29.49 1.31
CA VAL A 117 -7.61 -29.45 2.44
C VAL A 117 -8.94 -28.84 2.00
N LEU A 118 -8.91 -27.74 1.25
CA LEU A 118 -10.13 -27.06 0.78
C LEU A 118 -10.95 -27.94 -0.15
N GLU A 119 -10.30 -28.68 -1.06
CA GLU A 119 -10.97 -29.63 -1.95
C GLU A 119 -11.55 -30.81 -1.16
N ARG A 120 -10.76 -31.42 -0.27
CA ARG A 120 -11.19 -32.54 0.58
C ARG A 120 -12.41 -32.20 1.44
N LEU A 121 -12.49 -30.95 1.90
CA LEU A 121 -13.57 -30.47 2.76
C LEU A 121 -14.68 -29.75 1.99
N ASP A 122 -14.63 -29.68 0.65
CA ASP A 122 -15.62 -28.95 -0.18
C ASP A 122 -15.83 -27.50 0.28
N VAL A 123 -14.72 -26.77 0.49
CA VAL A 123 -14.71 -25.36 0.87
C VAL A 123 -14.24 -24.51 -0.30
N GLU A 124 -15.17 -23.75 -0.88
CA GLU A 124 -14.87 -22.80 -1.96
C GLU A 124 -14.22 -21.52 -1.42
N MET A 125 -13.19 -21.01 -2.09
CA MET A 125 -12.69 -19.65 -1.86
C MET A 125 -13.51 -18.62 -2.65
N ILE A 126 -14.00 -17.60 -1.95
CA ILE A 126 -14.77 -16.49 -2.52
C ILE A 126 -14.02 -15.16 -2.42
N GLY A 127 -14.43 -14.17 -3.21
CA GLY A 127 -13.75 -12.88 -3.32
C GLY A 127 -12.59 -12.96 -4.33
N ALA A 128 -11.53 -13.70 -3.96
CA ALA A 128 -10.43 -14.04 -4.85
C ALA A 128 -10.17 -15.57 -4.83
N LYS A 129 -9.99 -16.16 -6.01
CA LYS A 129 -9.66 -17.59 -6.18
C LYS A 129 -8.16 -17.81 -6.05
N ALA A 130 -7.74 -19.06 -5.83
CA ALA A 130 -6.32 -19.44 -5.70
C ALA A 130 -5.46 -18.89 -6.86
N ASP A 131 -5.89 -19.14 -8.09
CA ASP A 131 -5.21 -18.69 -9.32
C ASP A 131 -5.06 -17.16 -9.38
N ALA A 132 -6.07 -16.40 -8.93
CA ALA A 132 -5.98 -14.94 -8.90
C ALA A 132 -5.03 -14.44 -7.80
N ILE A 133 -5.00 -15.13 -6.65
CA ILE A 133 -4.05 -14.81 -5.57
C ILE A 133 -2.62 -15.12 -6.04
N GLU A 134 -2.39 -16.29 -6.62
CA GLU A 134 -1.08 -16.70 -7.15
C GLU A 134 -0.57 -15.73 -8.23
N LYS A 135 -1.41 -15.39 -9.21
CA LYS A 135 -1.08 -14.40 -10.26
C LYS A 135 -0.78 -13.00 -9.73
N GLY A 136 -1.39 -12.61 -8.61
CA GLY A 136 -1.16 -11.30 -7.99
C GLY A 136 0.08 -11.26 -7.07
N GLU A 137 0.38 -12.37 -6.39
CA GLU A 137 1.42 -12.44 -5.36
C GLU A 137 2.77 -12.94 -5.89
N ASP A 138 2.78 -13.85 -6.88
CA ASP A 138 4.02 -14.30 -7.50
C ASP A 138 4.51 -13.25 -8.51
N ARG A 139 5.68 -12.67 -8.21
CA ARG A 139 6.25 -11.57 -8.99
C ARG A 139 6.57 -11.96 -10.43
N GLN A 140 6.99 -13.19 -10.69
CA GLN A 140 7.37 -13.64 -12.02
C GLN A 140 6.11 -13.92 -12.85
N ILE A 141 5.12 -14.60 -12.27
CA ILE A 141 3.81 -14.83 -12.91
C ILE A 141 3.14 -13.49 -13.21
N PHE A 142 3.12 -12.56 -12.25
CA PHE A 142 2.56 -11.23 -12.44
C PHE A 142 3.27 -10.47 -13.56
N LYS A 143 4.61 -10.45 -13.56
CA LYS A 143 5.42 -9.79 -14.61
C LYS A 143 5.10 -10.34 -16.00
N ASP A 144 5.10 -11.65 -16.16
CA ASP A 144 4.83 -12.30 -17.45
C ASP A 144 3.39 -12.04 -17.89
N LEU A 145 2.45 -12.03 -16.95
CA LEU A 145 1.06 -11.68 -17.20
C LEU A 145 0.92 -10.23 -17.69
N MET A 146 1.56 -9.25 -17.03
CA MET A 146 1.52 -7.85 -17.45
C MET A 146 2.07 -7.66 -18.86
N LEU A 147 3.20 -8.30 -19.17
CA LEU A 147 3.80 -8.28 -20.50
C LEU A 147 2.87 -8.91 -21.55
N SER A 148 2.18 -10.01 -21.20
CA SER A 148 1.25 -10.70 -22.10
C SER A 148 0.03 -9.86 -22.51
N ILE A 149 -0.39 -8.92 -21.65
CA ILE A 149 -1.49 -7.99 -21.92
C ILE A 149 -0.99 -6.63 -22.46
N GLY A 150 0.29 -6.53 -22.80
CA GLY A 150 0.89 -5.34 -23.40
C GLY A 150 1.16 -4.20 -22.43
N LEU A 151 1.20 -4.48 -21.13
CA LEU A 151 1.57 -3.50 -20.10
C LEU A 151 3.07 -3.57 -19.82
N ASP A 152 3.62 -2.40 -19.47
CA ASP A 152 5.02 -2.25 -19.18
C ASP A 152 5.29 -2.46 -17.68
N VAL A 153 6.46 -3.00 -17.39
CA VAL A 153 6.92 -3.38 -16.04
C VAL A 153 8.40 -3.03 -15.94
N PRO A 154 8.97 -2.90 -14.73
CA PRO A 154 10.39 -2.68 -14.59
C PRO A 154 11.21 -3.75 -15.35
N ILE A 155 12.11 -3.30 -16.23
CA ILE A 155 13.02 -4.18 -16.94
C ILE A 155 13.99 -4.78 -15.93
N SER A 156 13.88 -6.10 -15.75
CA SER A 156 14.73 -6.86 -14.84
C SER A 156 15.13 -8.22 -15.41
N GLY A 157 16.23 -8.78 -14.90
CA GLY A 157 16.70 -10.12 -15.24
C GLY A 157 17.60 -10.69 -14.15
N THR A 158 17.61 -12.02 -14.07
CA THR A 158 18.48 -12.78 -13.16
C THR A 158 19.79 -13.13 -13.86
N ALA A 159 20.90 -13.00 -13.14
CA ALA A 159 22.24 -13.35 -13.60
C ALA A 159 22.96 -14.25 -12.59
N HIS A 160 23.66 -15.25 -13.09
CA HIS A 160 24.55 -16.14 -12.34
C HIS A 160 26.03 -15.88 -12.61
N THR A 161 26.33 -15.06 -13.62
CA THR A 161 27.69 -14.65 -13.98
C THR A 161 27.74 -13.15 -14.21
N LEU A 162 28.95 -12.57 -14.13
CA LEU A 162 29.13 -11.14 -14.42
C LEU A 162 28.81 -10.83 -15.89
N GLU A 163 29.07 -11.76 -16.80
CA GLU A 163 28.73 -11.68 -18.21
C GLU A 163 27.20 -11.60 -18.43
N GLU A 164 26.42 -12.45 -17.76
CA GLU A 164 24.96 -12.37 -17.78
C GLU A 164 24.45 -11.05 -17.20
N ALA A 165 25.03 -10.60 -16.09
CA ALA A 165 24.69 -9.32 -15.47
C ALA A 165 24.96 -8.15 -16.43
N ARG A 166 26.12 -8.15 -17.12
CA ARG A 166 26.45 -7.17 -18.17
C ARG A 166 25.47 -7.21 -19.34
N ALA A 167 25.02 -8.40 -19.75
CA ALA A 167 24.02 -8.54 -20.81
C ALA A 167 22.68 -7.92 -20.41
N ILE A 168 22.25 -8.12 -19.16
CA ILE A 168 21.02 -7.49 -18.63
C ILE A 168 21.18 -5.97 -18.52
N ALA A 169 22.31 -5.49 -18.01
CA ALA A 169 22.62 -4.06 -17.95
C ALA A 169 22.59 -3.42 -19.35
N ALA A 170 23.16 -4.08 -20.36
CA ALA A 170 23.14 -3.63 -21.75
C ALA A 170 21.70 -3.61 -22.33
N ARG A 171 20.87 -4.60 -21.98
CA ARG A 171 19.45 -4.63 -22.36
C ARG A 171 18.65 -3.49 -21.73
N ILE A 172 18.92 -3.16 -20.47
CA ILE A 172 18.29 -2.00 -19.79
C ILE A 172 18.79 -0.69 -20.42
N GLY A 173 20.08 -0.63 -20.77
CA GLY A 173 20.67 0.45 -21.57
C GLY A 173 20.81 1.79 -20.84
N ARG A 174 20.57 1.84 -19.53
CA ARG A 174 20.68 3.05 -18.70
C ARG A 174 21.03 2.73 -17.25
N TYR A 175 21.57 3.73 -16.57
CA TYR A 175 21.85 3.74 -15.13
C TYR A 175 20.99 4.82 -14.43
N PRO A 176 20.74 4.72 -13.11
CA PRO A 176 21.22 3.68 -12.21
C PRO A 176 20.55 2.31 -12.40
N LEU A 177 21.24 1.25 -11.97
CA LEU A 177 20.73 -0.12 -11.91
C LEU A 177 20.66 -0.60 -10.46
N ILE A 178 19.59 -1.28 -10.10
CA ILE A 178 19.43 -1.93 -8.80
C ILE A 178 19.94 -3.37 -8.92
N ILE A 179 20.80 -3.78 -7.98
CA ILE A 179 21.35 -5.13 -7.90
C ILE A 179 20.93 -5.76 -6.57
N ARG A 180 20.28 -6.92 -6.62
CA ARG A 180 19.82 -7.66 -5.43
C ARG A 180 20.32 -9.11 -5.48
N PRO A 181 21.19 -9.54 -4.56
CA PRO A 181 21.63 -10.92 -4.51
C PRO A 181 20.56 -11.84 -3.95
N ALA A 182 20.38 -13.01 -4.56
CA ALA A 182 19.44 -14.02 -4.08
C ALA A 182 19.90 -14.59 -2.72
N TYR A 183 18.93 -14.92 -1.86
CA TYR A 183 19.14 -15.53 -0.53
C TYR A 183 20.06 -14.73 0.41
N THR A 184 20.11 -13.40 0.24
CA THR A 184 20.79 -12.49 1.17
C THR A 184 19.78 -11.67 1.96
N LEU A 185 20.12 -11.31 3.21
CA LEU A 185 19.26 -10.50 4.09
C LEU A 185 19.68 -9.04 4.07
N GLY A 186 18.71 -8.12 4.19
CA GLY A 186 18.97 -6.69 4.37
C GLY A 186 19.72 -6.01 3.21
N GLY A 187 19.63 -6.55 1.99
CA GLY A 187 20.36 -6.01 0.84
C GLY A 187 21.87 -6.29 0.84
N THR A 188 22.33 -7.22 1.69
CA THR A 188 23.74 -7.61 1.78
C THR A 188 24.27 -8.03 0.41
N GLY A 189 25.36 -7.39 -0.05
CA GLY A 189 25.95 -7.64 -1.36
C GLY A 189 25.26 -6.94 -2.53
N GLY A 190 24.06 -6.38 -2.32
CA GLY A 190 23.36 -5.57 -3.31
C GLY A 190 23.79 -4.11 -3.30
N GLY A 191 23.08 -3.30 -4.09
CA GLY A 191 23.31 -1.87 -4.16
C GLY A 191 22.70 -1.23 -5.40
N ILE A 192 23.07 0.03 -5.62
CA ILE A 192 22.71 0.80 -6.80
C ILE A 192 24.00 1.12 -7.54
N GLY A 193 24.14 0.65 -8.78
CA GLY A 193 25.25 1.04 -9.65
C GLY A 193 24.83 2.28 -10.44
N TYR A 194 25.48 3.42 -10.23
CA TYR A 194 25.18 4.67 -10.97
C TYR A 194 25.92 4.78 -12.30
N ASN A 195 26.94 3.95 -12.49
CA ASN A 195 27.72 3.81 -13.69
C ASN A 195 28.15 2.36 -13.86
N ARG A 196 28.85 2.07 -14.96
CA ARG A 196 29.28 0.71 -15.31
C ARG A 196 30.25 0.15 -14.29
N GLU A 197 31.20 0.97 -13.84
CA GLU A 197 32.25 0.56 -12.92
C GLU A 197 31.65 0.14 -11.56
N GLU A 198 30.77 0.96 -11.00
CA GLU A 198 30.03 0.65 -9.77
C GLU A 198 29.13 -0.56 -9.94
N PHE A 199 28.43 -0.66 -11.08
CA PHE A 199 27.59 -1.81 -11.38
C PHE A 199 28.39 -3.11 -11.38
N GLU A 200 29.52 -3.15 -12.07
CA GLU A 200 30.36 -4.36 -12.13
C GLU A 200 30.94 -4.72 -10.76
N GLU A 201 31.32 -3.74 -9.95
CA GLU A 201 31.78 -3.95 -8.58
C GLU A 201 30.67 -4.57 -7.71
N ILE A 202 29.48 -3.96 -7.73
CA ILE A 202 28.33 -4.41 -6.93
C ILE A 202 27.86 -5.78 -7.42
N ALA A 203 27.76 -6.00 -8.73
CA ALA A 203 27.34 -7.28 -9.31
C ALA A 203 28.30 -8.41 -8.92
N LYS A 204 29.62 -8.18 -9.01
CA LYS A 204 30.61 -9.16 -8.59
C LYS A 204 30.49 -9.48 -7.10
N ARG A 205 30.42 -8.45 -6.26
CA ARG A 205 30.22 -8.61 -4.81
C ARG A 205 28.93 -9.36 -4.50
N GLY A 206 27.86 -9.07 -5.23
CA GLY A 206 26.55 -9.72 -5.08
C GLY A 206 26.58 -11.19 -5.44
N LEU A 207 27.22 -11.55 -6.56
CA LEU A 207 27.40 -12.95 -6.98
C LEU A 207 28.25 -13.75 -5.97
N ASP A 208 29.31 -13.14 -5.44
CA ASP A 208 30.18 -13.78 -4.44
C ASP A 208 29.47 -13.98 -3.09
N LEU A 209 28.58 -13.06 -2.70
CA LEU A 209 27.85 -13.11 -1.42
C LEU A 209 26.55 -13.91 -1.50
N SER A 210 25.98 -14.12 -2.69
CA SER A 210 24.80 -14.96 -2.86
C SER A 210 25.16 -16.44 -2.62
N PRO A 211 24.46 -17.15 -1.71
CA PRO A 211 24.68 -18.59 -1.48
C PRO A 211 24.49 -19.46 -2.73
N VAL A 212 23.78 -18.97 -3.74
CA VAL A 212 23.47 -19.67 -5.00
C VAL A 212 24.12 -18.99 -6.21
N SER A 213 25.03 -18.03 -5.98
CA SER A 213 25.67 -17.21 -7.00
C SER A 213 24.67 -16.62 -8.00
N GLU A 214 23.63 -15.94 -7.48
CA GLU A 214 22.57 -15.34 -8.28
C GLU A 214 22.31 -13.90 -7.84
N ILE A 215 22.16 -13.00 -8.82
CA ILE A 215 21.72 -11.62 -8.61
C ILE A 215 20.56 -11.27 -9.54
N LEU A 216 19.62 -10.48 -9.05
CA LEU A 216 18.63 -9.77 -9.85
C LEU A 216 19.20 -8.40 -10.22
N VAL A 217 19.26 -8.09 -11.51
CA VAL A 217 19.58 -6.77 -12.05
C VAL A 217 18.31 -6.14 -12.59
N GLU A 218 17.97 -4.95 -12.11
CA GLU A 218 16.72 -4.25 -12.42
C GLU A 218 16.99 -2.78 -12.73
N GLU A 219 16.18 -2.19 -13.60
CA GLU A 219 16.23 -0.76 -13.85
C GLU A 219 15.86 0.03 -12.58
N SER A 220 16.55 1.15 -12.34
CA SER A 220 16.18 2.01 -11.23
C SER A 220 15.01 2.92 -11.60
N LEU A 221 13.96 2.86 -10.79
CA LEU A 221 12.83 3.79 -10.83
C LEU A 221 12.96 4.90 -9.78
N LEU A 222 14.13 5.05 -9.14
CA LEU A 222 14.31 6.03 -8.07
C LEU A 222 13.99 7.44 -8.56
N GLY A 223 13.10 8.12 -7.82
CA GLY A 223 12.68 9.47 -8.15
C GLY A 223 11.57 9.57 -9.21
N TRP A 224 11.05 8.44 -9.73
CA TRP A 224 9.82 8.44 -10.51
C TRP A 224 8.62 8.80 -9.62
N LYS A 225 7.56 9.32 -10.22
CA LYS A 225 6.29 9.51 -9.51
C LYS A 225 5.68 8.14 -9.21
N GLU A 226 5.05 8.00 -8.05
CA GLU A 226 4.41 6.75 -7.62
C GLU A 226 2.91 7.00 -7.38
N TYR A 227 2.08 6.16 -7.99
CA TYR A 227 0.63 6.26 -7.95
C TYR A 227 0.00 4.95 -7.50
N GLU A 228 -1.14 5.05 -6.83
CA GLU A 228 -1.96 3.89 -6.46
C GLU A 228 -3.40 4.10 -6.90
N MET A 229 -4.03 3.04 -7.42
CA MET A 229 -5.43 3.02 -7.82
C MET A 229 -6.15 1.93 -7.03
N GLU A 230 -7.18 2.31 -6.28
CA GLU A 230 -8.08 1.39 -5.63
C GLU A 230 -9.22 1.04 -6.59
N VAL A 231 -9.24 -0.21 -7.05
CA VAL A 231 -10.16 -0.71 -8.06
C VAL A 231 -11.15 -1.66 -7.42
N MET A 232 -12.39 -1.63 -7.89
CA MET A 232 -13.39 -2.63 -7.54
C MET A 232 -14.02 -3.24 -8.79
N ARG A 233 -14.20 -4.56 -8.78
CA ARG A 233 -14.79 -5.33 -9.88
C ARG A 233 -15.84 -6.32 -9.37
N ASP A 234 -16.93 -6.44 -10.11
CA ASP A 234 -17.96 -7.47 -9.88
C ASP A 234 -18.02 -8.53 -11.00
N ARG A 235 -18.82 -9.57 -10.76
CA ARG A 235 -18.96 -10.72 -11.67
C ARG A 235 -19.69 -10.40 -12.98
N ALA A 236 -20.27 -9.21 -13.13
CA ALA A 236 -20.81 -8.72 -14.39
C ALA A 236 -19.77 -7.91 -15.19
N ASP A 237 -18.51 -7.89 -14.71
CA ASP A 237 -17.40 -7.12 -15.27
C ASP A 237 -17.59 -5.59 -15.15
N ASN A 238 -18.46 -5.13 -14.24
CA ASN A 238 -18.45 -3.72 -13.87
C ASN A 238 -17.16 -3.44 -13.10
N CYS A 239 -16.43 -2.41 -13.53
CA CYS A 239 -15.20 -1.95 -12.89
C CYS A 239 -15.29 -0.47 -12.57
N VAL A 240 -14.85 -0.07 -11.37
CA VAL A 240 -14.80 1.32 -10.93
C VAL A 240 -13.51 1.62 -10.19
N ILE A 241 -12.98 2.83 -10.38
CA ILE A 241 -11.93 3.39 -9.53
C ILE A 241 -12.58 4.05 -8.31
N ILE A 242 -12.27 3.53 -7.13
CA ILE A 242 -12.78 4.07 -5.87
C ILE A 242 -11.95 5.27 -5.42
N CYS A 243 -10.63 5.18 -5.56
CA CYS A 243 -9.72 6.25 -5.16
C CYS A 243 -8.45 6.20 -6.01
N SER A 244 -7.89 7.38 -6.24
CA SER A 244 -6.58 7.55 -6.85
C SER A 244 -5.67 8.28 -5.88
N ILE A 245 -4.47 7.78 -5.69
CA ILE A 245 -3.52 8.24 -4.68
C ILE A 245 -2.23 8.62 -5.38
N GLU A 246 -1.72 9.81 -5.10
CA GLU A 246 -0.39 10.26 -5.51
C GLU A 246 0.53 10.25 -4.30
N ASN A 247 1.69 9.63 -4.45
CA ASN A 247 2.72 9.65 -3.43
C ASN A 247 3.48 10.98 -3.50
N PHE A 248 3.60 11.64 -2.35
CA PHE A 248 4.42 12.85 -2.21
C PHE A 248 5.91 12.48 -2.23
N ASP A 249 6.28 11.43 -1.50
CA ASP A 249 7.61 10.85 -1.58
C ASP A 249 7.71 9.98 -2.84
N PRO A 250 8.74 10.15 -3.69
CA PRO A 250 8.82 9.44 -4.98
C PRO A 250 9.28 7.99 -4.81
N MET A 251 9.16 7.21 -5.90
CA MET A 251 9.61 5.82 -6.00
C MET A 251 10.98 5.63 -5.34
N GLY A 252 11.06 4.62 -4.47
CA GLY A 252 12.22 4.35 -3.61
C GLY A 252 11.91 4.42 -2.11
N VAL A 253 10.79 5.06 -1.76
CA VAL A 253 10.17 5.00 -0.44
C VAL A 253 8.89 4.18 -0.56
N HIS A 254 8.73 3.15 0.25
CA HIS A 254 7.51 2.33 0.24
C HIS A 254 6.26 3.19 0.48
N THR A 255 5.16 2.97 -0.25
CA THR A 255 3.90 3.73 -0.11
C THR A 255 3.40 3.87 1.34
N GLY A 256 3.63 2.83 2.16
CA GLY A 256 3.32 2.84 3.59
C GLY A 256 4.19 3.79 4.43
N ASP A 257 5.41 4.05 4.01
CA ASP A 257 6.34 5.01 4.63
C ASP A 257 6.37 6.37 3.91
N SER A 258 5.68 6.49 2.77
CA SER A 258 5.48 7.73 2.05
C SER A 258 4.35 8.57 2.66
N ILE A 259 4.50 9.90 2.58
CA ILE A 259 3.37 10.82 2.57
C ILE A 259 2.60 10.59 1.26
N THR A 260 1.28 10.53 1.34
CA THR A 260 0.42 10.33 0.16
C THR A 260 -0.78 11.27 0.19
N VAL A 261 -1.31 11.59 -0.99
CA VAL A 261 -2.48 12.45 -1.15
C VAL A 261 -3.54 11.82 -2.03
N ALA A 262 -4.80 12.12 -1.74
CA ALA A 262 -5.94 11.80 -2.60
C ALA A 262 -6.80 13.05 -2.85
N PRO A 263 -7.24 13.32 -4.10
CA PRO A 263 -6.97 12.53 -5.31
C PRO A 263 -5.54 12.78 -5.85
N ILE A 264 -5.21 12.19 -7.00
CA ILE A 264 -4.02 12.56 -7.78
C ILE A 264 -4.08 14.06 -8.17
N GLN A 265 -2.94 14.76 -8.08
CA GLN A 265 -2.82 16.20 -8.28
C GLN A 265 -2.11 16.57 -9.60
N THR A 266 -1.11 15.79 -10.01
CA THR A 266 -0.15 16.22 -11.04
C THR A 266 -0.28 15.52 -12.40
N LEU A 267 -1.30 14.68 -12.58
CA LEU A 267 -1.60 14.07 -13.88
C LEU A 267 -2.56 14.91 -14.70
N THR A 268 -2.34 14.93 -16.01
CA THR A 268 -3.37 15.31 -16.96
C THR A 268 -4.48 14.26 -16.98
N ASP A 269 -5.69 14.64 -17.40
CA ASP A 269 -6.78 13.67 -17.56
C ASP A 269 -6.40 12.51 -18.50
N LYS A 270 -5.62 12.77 -19.57
CA LYS A 270 -5.14 11.70 -20.47
C LYS A 270 -4.28 10.67 -19.74
N GLU A 271 -3.33 11.12 -18.93
CA GLU A 271 -2.48 10.22 -18.14
C GLU A 271 -3.30 9.48 -17.08
N TYR A 272 -4.27 10.16 -16.45
CA TYR A 272 -5.20 9.53 -15.51
C TYR A 272 -6.02 8.42 -16.17
N GLN A 273 -6.62 8.68 -17.34
CA GLN A 273 -7.39 7.68 -18.09
C GLN A 273 -6.50 6.50 -18.50
N MET A 274 -5.23 6.73 -18.84
CA MET A 274 -4.28 5.64 -19.10
C MET A 274 -4.07 4.77 -17.84
N LEU A 275 -3.85 5.38 -16.67
CA LEU A 275 -3.73 4.63 -15.41
C LEU A 275 -5.01 3.84 -15.11
N ARG A 276 -6.18 4.47 -15.29
CA ARG A 276 -7.49 3.86 -15.09
C ARG A 276 -7.73 2.65 -15.99
N ASP A 277 -7.44 2.78 -17.29
CA ASP A 277 -7.61 1.69 -18.26
C ASP A 277 -6.65 0.53 -17.96
N GLN A 278 -5.40 0.85 -17.62
CA GLN A 278 -4.42 -0.16 -17.21
C GLN A 278 -4.85 -0.85 -15.91
N SER A 279 -5.34 -0.12 -14.91
CA SER A 279 -5.92 -0.69 -13.68
C SER A 279 -7.01 -1.71 -13.97
N PHE A 280 -7.91 -1.41 -14.92
CA PHE A 280 -8.96 -2.35 -15.32
C PHE A 280 -8.43 -3.55 -16.10
N ALA A 281 -7.42 -3.37 -16.94
CA ALA A 281 -6.77 -4.49 -17.64
C ALA A 281 -6.08 -5.43 -16.66
N VAL A 282 -5.37 -4.88 -15.68
CA VAL A 282 -4.63 -5.60 -14.63
C VAL A 282 -5.58 -6.45 -13.78
N ILE A 283 -6.64 -5.85 -13.20
CA ILE A 283 -7.59 -6.60 -12.34
C ILE A 283 -8.31 -7.72 -13.09
N ARG A 284 -8.62 -7.50 -14.38
CA ARG A 284 -9.21 -8.52 -15.26
C ARG A 284 -8.24 -9.65 -15.56
N ALA A 285 -6.99 -9.33 -15.89
CA ALA A 285 -5.97 -10.31 -16.27
C ALA A 285 -5.57 -11.21 -15.09
N VAL A 286 -5.44 -10.63 -13.89
CA VAL A 286 -5.19 -11.42 -12.68
C VAL A 286 -6.40 -12.26 -12.30
N GLY A 287 -7.61 -11.83 -12.65
CA GLY A 287 -8.82 -12.63 -12.46
C GLY A 287 -9.53 -12.38 -11.13
N VAL A 288 -9.38 -11.20 -10.55
CA VAL A 288 -10.20 -10.79 -9.39
C VAL A 288 -11.57 -10.39 -9.92
N GLU A 289 -12.58 -11.24 -9.73
CA GLU A 289 -13.93 -11.08 -10.29
C GLU A 289 -14.95 -10.51 -9.29
N THR A 290 -14.69 -10.57 -7.99
CA THR A 290 -15.70 -10.25 -6.96
C THR A 290 -15.08 -9.55 -5.75
N GLY A 291 -14.49 -8.38 -5.94
CA GLY A 291 -13.81 -7.70 -4.85
C GLY A 291 -13.07 -6.43 -5.25
N GLY A 292 -12.28 -5.93 -4.30
CA GLY A 292 -11.37 -4.80 -4.50
C GLY A 292 -9.92 -5.24 -4.64
N SER A 293 -9.10 -4.42 -5.28
CA SER A 293 -7.65 -4.59 -5.37
C SER A 293 -6.95 -3.23 -5.47
N ASN A 294 -5.74 -3.16 -4.93
CA ASN A 294 -4.85 -2.00 -5.04
C ASN A 294 -3.82 -2.26 -6.14
N ILE A 295 -3.63 -1.30 -7.04
CA ILE A 295 -2.67 -1.40 -8.16
C ILE A 295 -1.71 -0.22 -8.08
N GLN A 296 -0.41 -0.49 -8.16
CA GLN A 296 0.65 0.50 -8.04
C GLN A 296 1.36 0.74 -9.37
N PHE A 297 1.68 2.01 -9.63
CA PHE A 297 2.30 2.47 -10.86
C PHE A 297 3.51 3.35 -10.56
N GLY A 298 4.58 3.17 -11.33
CA GLY A 298 5.64 4.16 -11.47
C GLY A 298 5.44 4.96 -12.75
N MET A 299 5.60 6.29 -12.70
CA MET A 299 5.58 7.14 -13.89
C MET A 299 6.83 8.01 -13.99
N HIS A 300 7.51 7.94 -15.13
CA HIS A 300 8.66 8.77 -15.39
C HIS A 300 8.23 10.24 -15.56
N PRO A 301 8.74 11.18 -14.76
CA PRO A 301 8.23 12.56 -14.72
C PRO A 301 8.39 13.32 -16.04
N ASP A 302 9.45 13.05 -16.81
CA ASP A 302 9.72 13.78 -18.06
C ASP A 302 9.15 13.12 -19.33
N THR A 303 8.87 11.81 -19.31
CA THR A 303 8.48 11.06 -20.52
C THR A 303 7.06 10.52 -20.46
N GLY A 304 6.43 10.50 -19.28
CA GLY A 304 5.12 9.89 -19.07
C GLY A 304 5.12 8.37 -19.22
N ARG A 305 6.29 7.70 -19.29
CA ARG A 305 6.37 6.24 -19.30
C ARG A 305 5.78 5.70 -18.00
N ILE A 306 4.77 4.85 -18.12
CA ILE A 306 4.11 4.18 -17.01
C ILE A 306 4.62 2.74 -16.92
N VAL A 307 4.92 2.27 -15.72
CA VAL A 307 5.22 0.87 -15.42
C VAL A 307 4.34 0.38 -14.28
N ILE A 308 3.83 -0.85 -14.39
CA ILE A 308 3.10 -1.52 -13.30
C ILE A 308 4.11 -2.05 -12.29
N ILE A 309 3.92 -1.72 -11.02
CA ILE A 309 4.81 -2.15 -9.94
C ILE A 309 4.33 -3.46 -9.33
N GLU A 310 3.08 -3.47 -8.86
CA GLU A 310 2.42 -4.64 -8.26
C GLU A 310 0.90 -4.45 -8.24
N MET A 311 0.18 -5.55 -7.98
CA MET A 311 -1.21 -5.53 -7.55
C MET A 311 -1.38 -6.37 -6.28
N ASN A 312 -2.18 -5.88 -5.36
CA ASN A 312 -2.59 -6.61 -4.16
C ASN A 312 -4.03 -7.13 -4.35
N PRO A 313 -4.26 -8.45 -4.52
CA PRO A 313 -5.59 -9.04 -4.81
C PRO A 313 -6.47 -9.17 -3.54
N ARG A 314 -6.48 -8.13 -2.71
CA ARG A 314 -7.15 -8.07 -1.41
C ARG A 314 -7.37 -6.62 -0.99
N VAL A 315 -8.07 -6.42 0.13
CA VAL A 315 -8.01 -5.13 0.84
C VAL A 315 -6.59 -4.87 1.36
N SER A 316 -6.27 -3.60 1.52
CA SER A 316 -4.96 -3.10 1.92
C SER A 316 -5.10 -1.91 2.88
N ARG A 317 -3.97 -1.47 3.44
CA ARG A 317 -3.82 -0.15 4.07
C ARG A 317 -4.39 0.96 3.17
N SER A 318 -4.00 0.96 1.89
CA SER A 318 -4.44 1.96 0.92
C SER A 318 -5.96 1.89 0.67
N SER A 319 -6.57 0.71 0.72
CA SER A 319 -8.03 0.56 0.61
C SER A 319 -8.76 1.13 1.84
N ALA A 320 -8.17 0.99 3.04
CA ALA A 320 -8.72 1.58 4.26
C ALA A 320 -8.62 3.11 4.24
N LEU A 321 -7.47 3.64 3.81
CA LEU A 321 -7.25 5.06 3.54
C LEU A 321 -8.25 5.59 2.51
N ALA A 322 -8.39 4.91 1.36
CA ALA A 322 -9.34 5.28 0.31
C ALA A 322 -10.79 5.26 0.78
N SER A 323 -11.17 4.27 1.60
CA SER A 323 -12.51 4.20 2.18
C SER A 323 -12.79 5.40 3.09
N LYS A 324 -11.78 5.87 3.84
CA LYS A 324 -11.89 7.07 4.69
C LYS A 324 -11.83 8.35 3.87
N ALA A 325 -11.05 8.38 2.81
CA ALA A 325 -10.88 9.53 1.94
C ALA A 325 -12.15 9.82 1.13
N THR A 326 -12.86 8.78 0.68
CA THR A 326 -14.00 8.92 -0.24
C THR A 326 -15.35 8.73 0.47
N GLY A 327 -15.34 8.08 1.63
CA GLY A 327 -16.54 7.59 2.29
C GLY A 327 -17.12 6.30 1.66
N PHE A 328 -16.49 5.75 0.62
CA PHE A 328 -16.90 4.51 -0.02
C PHE A 328 -16.40 3.29 0.77
N PRO A 329 -17.25 2.43 1.36
CA PRO A 329 -16.80 1.38 2.27
C PRO A 329 -16.32 0.12 1.52
N ILE A 330 -15.07 0.14 1.04
CA ILE A 330 -14.50 -0.89 0.13
C ILE A 330 -14.68 -2.30 0.70
N ALA A 331 -14.25 -2.55 1.94
CA ALA A 331 -14.31 -3.89 2.55
C ALA A 331 -15.75 -4.42 2.70
N LYS A 332 -16.70 -3.53 3.03
CA LYS A 332 -18.14 -3.87 3.13
C LYS A 332 -18.68 -4.33 1.78
N ILE A 333 -18.37 -3.57 0.73
CA ILE A 333 -18.87 -3.84 -0.62
C ILE A 333 -18.18 -5.07 -1.20
N ALA A 334 -16.86 -5.21 -1.05
CA ALA A 334 -16.12 -6.40 -1.46
C ALA A 334 -16.69 -7.68 -0.82
N ALA A 335 -17.09 -7.66 0.45
CA ALA A 335 -17.74 -8.79 1.10
C ALA A 335 -19.11 -9.14 0.46
N LYS A 336 -19.89 -8.14 0.05
CA LYS A 336 -21.16 -8.36 -0.66
C LYS A 336 -20.94 -8.90 -2.08
N LEU A 337 -19.95 -8.37 -2.80
CA LEU A 337 -19.58 -8.87 -4.13
C LEU A 337 -19.15 -10.35 -4.08
N ALA A 338 -18.37 -10.73 -3.07
CA ALA A 338 -17.90 -12.10 -2.87
C ALA A 338 -19.05 -13.12 -2.69
N VAL A 339 -20.24 -12.67 -2.27
CA VAL A 339 -21.45 -13.49 -2.13
C VAL A 339 -22.47 -13.25 -3.25
N GLY A 340 -22.06 -12.67 -4.38
CA GLY A 340 -22.81 -12.69 -5.63
C GLY A 340 -23.52 -11.39 -6.03
N TYR A 341 -23.51 -10.37 -5.16
CA TYR A 341 -24.01 -9.04 -5.53
C TYR A 341 -23.20 -8.43 -6.67
N LEU A 342 -23.86 -7.57 -7.42
CA LEU A 342 -23.27 -6.65 -8.39
C LEU A 342 -23.20 -5.23 -7.80
N LEU A 343 -22.33 -4.38 -8.34
CA LEU A 343 -22.12 -3.01 -7.87
C LEU A 343 -23.40 -2.15 -7.99
N ASP A 344 -24.19 -2.37 -9.04
CA ASP A 344 -25.45 -1.67 -9.28
C ASP A 344 -26.60 -2.12 -8.36
N GLU A 345 -26.47 -3.29 -7.72
CA GLU A 345 -27.43 -3.82 -6.76
C GLU A 345 -27.17 -3.35 -5.32
N ILE A 346 -25.98 -2.79 -5.06
CA ILE A 346 -25.58 -2.31 -3.73
C ILE A 346 -25.84 -0.80 -3.67
N ARG A 347 -26.62 -0.36 -2.69
CA ARG A 347 -26.89 1.08 -2.45
C ARG A 347 -25.68 1.74 -1.79
N ASN A 348 -25.32 2.96 -2.21
CA ASN A 348 -24.30 3.76 -1.56
C ASN A 348 -24.74 4.16 -0.13
N ASP A 349 -23.91 3.84 0.87
CA ASP A 349 -24.20 4.05 2.29
C ASP A 349 -24.42 5.53 2.67
N ILE A 350 -23.70 6.45 2.03
CA ILE A 350 -23.68 7.88 2.41
C ILE A 350 -24.82 8.63 1.73
N THR A 351 -24.87 8.59 0.40
CA THR A 351 -25.91 9.32 -0.35
C THR A 351 -27.27 8.65 -0.18
N ARG A 352 -27.26 7.33 0.00
CA ARG A 352 -28.46 6.48 0.00
C ARG A 352 -29.34 6.69 -1.22
N GLU A 353 -28.91 7.29 -2.31
CA GLU A 353 -29.78 7.47 -3.49
C GLU A 353 -29.13 6.94 -4.77
N THR A 354 -27.82 6.68 -4.71
CA THR A 354 -27.04 6.16 -5.83
C THR A 354 -26.64 4.71 -5.57
N PRO A 355 -26.38 3.91 -6.63
CA PRO A 355 -25.75 2.60 -6.47
C PRO A 355 -24.27 2.74 -6.08
N ALA A 356 -23.61 1.62 -5.81
CA ALA A 356 -22.16 1.51 -5.59
C ALA A 356 -21.37 1.43 -6.91
N SER A 357 -22.05 1.28 -8.06
CA SER A 357 -21.47 1.32 -9.41
C SER A 357 -21.15 2.75 -9.88
N PHE A 358 -20.33 3.47 -9.11
CA PHE A 358 -19.86 4.81 -9.45
C PHE A 358 -18.42 5.03 -8.98
N GLU A 359 -17.75 6.02 -9.57
CA GLU A 359 -16.43 6.48 -9.13
C GLU A 359 -16.62 7.71 -8.22
N PRO A 360 -16.18 7.67 -6.95
CA PRO A 360 -16.29 8.82 -6.05
C PRO A 360 -15.56 10.05 -6.58
N THR A 361 -16.18 11.22 -6.42
CA THR A 361 -15.55 12.52 -6.63
C THR A 361 -15.53 13.26 -5.31
N ILE A 362 -14.37 13.79 -4.93
CA ILE A 362 -14.17 14.54 -3.69
C ILE A 362 -13.83 15.99 -3.98
N ASP A 363 -14.37 16.91 -3.20
CA ASP A 363 -14.17 18.36 -3.32
C ASP A 363 -13.19 18.91 -2.27
N TYR A 364 -12.27 18.06 -1.85
CA TYR A 364 -11.24 18.30 -0.85
C TYR A 364 -10.00 17.46 -1.16
N VAL A 365 -8.89 17.75 -0.47
CA VAL A 365 -7.63 17.00 -0.51
C VAL A 365 -7.47 16.24 0.79
N VAL A 366 -7.18 14.96 0.68
CA VAL A 366 -6.82 14.09 1.79
C VAL A 366 -5.31 13.92 1.79
N THR A 367 -4.68 14.06 2.95
CA THR A 367 -3.24 13.81 3.15
C THR A 367 -3.08 12.73 4.19
N LYS A 368 -2.25 11.72 3.89
CA LYS A 368 -1.78 10.72 4.85
C LYS A 368 -0.30 10.97 5.13
N ILE A 369 0.09 10.90 6.40
CA ILE A 369 1.51 10.94 6.82
C ILE A 369 1.79 9.76 7.75
N PRO A 370 2.84 8.97 7.49
CA PRO A 370 3.21 7.86 8.35
C PRO A 370 3.79 8.31 9.69
N ARG A 371 3.54 7.50 10.72
CA ARG A 371 4.11 7.66 12.07
C ARG A 371 5.21 6.63 12.26
N PHE A 372 6.41 7.09 12.58
CA PHE A 372 7.57 6.26 12.89
C PHE A 372 7.78 6.17 14.40
N ALA A 373 8.63 5.26 14.89
CA ALA A 373 8.99 5.17 16.31
C ALA A 373 10.48 4.88 16.53
N PHE A 374 11.34 5.47 15.68
CA PHE A 374 12.79 5.22 15.70
C PHE A 374 13.46 5.57 17.03
N GLU A 375 12.87 6.47 17.83
CA GLU A 375 13.33 6.79 19.18
C GLU A 375 13.37 5.55 20.11
N LYS A 376 12.57 4.52 19.82
CA LYS A 376 12.57 3.25 20.56
C LYS A 376 13.65 2.28 20.06
N PHE A 377 14.28 2.57 18.91
CA PHE A 377 15.23 1.69 18.23
C PHE A 377 16.48 2.46 17.77
N PRO A 378 17.30 2.96 18.70
CA PRO A 378 18.41 3.88 18.39
C PRO A 378 19.52 3.28 17.51
N GLN A 379 19.59 1.95 17.41
CA GLN A 379 20.54 1.23 16.55
C GLN A 379 19.97 0.90 15.16
N ALA A 380 18.67 1.13 14.93
CA ALA A 380 18.04 0.88 13.65
C ALA A 380 18.40 1.99 12.66
N ASP A 381 18.58 1.64 11.40
CA ASP A 381 18.76 2.62 10.32
C ASP A 381 17.43 3.36 10.05
N PRO A 382 17.36 4.70 10.27
CA PRO A 382 16.15 5.49 10.09
C PRO A 382 15.90 5.89 8.63
N THR A 383 16.77 5.50 7.70
CA THR A 383 16.61 5.79 6.27
C THR A 383 15.37 5.07 5.73
N LEU A 384 14.47 5.79 5.06
CA LEU A 384 13.28 5.18 4.44
C LEU A 384 13.67 4.53 3.12
N THR A 385 13.09 3.37 2.85
CA THR A 385 13.41 2.52 1.70
C THR A 385 12.14 1.87 1.17
N THR A 386 12.26 0.91 0.26
CA THR A 386 11.15 0.05 -0.17
C THR A 386 10.65 -0.92 0.92
N GLN A 387 11.37 -1.06 2.04
CA GLN A 387 10.88 -1.79 3.21
C GLN A 387 10.23 -0.80 4.21
N MET A 388 8.99 -1.09 4.57
CA MET A 388 8.20 -0.30 5.52
C MET A 388 8.78 -0.36 6.94
N LYS A 389 8.83 0.79 7.62
CA LYS A 389 9.32 0.99 9.00
C LYS A 389 8.35 1.81 9.85
N SER A 390 7.31 2.39 9.27
CA SER A 390 6.26 3.10 10.00
C SER A 390 5.41 2.14 10.85
N VAL A 391 4.96 2.64 12.00
CA VAL A 391 4.17 1.90 13.00
C VAL A 391 2.69 2.30 12.98
N GLY A 392 2.32 3.25 12.14
CA GLY A 392 0.96 3.77 11.99
C GLY A 392 0.94 4.95 11.04
N GLU A 393 -0.19 5.63 10.96
CA GLU A 393 -0.40 6.76 10.05
C GLU A 393 -1.46 7.71 10.59
N ALA A 394 -1.34 8.99 10.25
CA ALA A 394 -2.39 9.98 10.42
C ALA A 394 -2.99 10.33 9.06
N MET A 395 -4.27 10.69 9.06
CA MET A 395 -4.99 11.19 7.88
C MET A 395 -5.66 12.51 8.22
N ALA A 396 -5.59 13.49 7.33
CA ALA A 396 -6.35 14.72 7.43
C ALA A 396 -7.03 15.08 6.11
N ILE A 397 -8.12 15.84 6.22
CA ILE A 397 -8.90 16.35 5.10
C ILE A 397 -8.85 17.88 5.15
N GLY A 398 -8.56 18.54 4.03
CA GLY A 398 -8.61 19.99 3.90
C GLY A 398 -9.16 20.39 2.52
N ARG A 399 -9.72 21.60 2.40
CA ARG A 399 -10.19 22.13 1.11
C ARG A 399 -9.04 22.46 0.15
N THR A 400 -7.82 22.53 0.66
CA THR A 400 -6.58 22.73 -0.08
C THR A 400 -5.51 21.77 0.42
N PHE A 401 -4.49 21.52 -0.40
CA PHE A 401 -3.34 20.71 0.01
C PHE A 401 -2.65 21.28 1.25
N LYS A 402 -2.38 22.59 1.29
CA LYS A 402 -1.74 23.26 2.43
C LYS A 402 -2.49 23.04 3.74
N GLU A 403 -3.82 23.19 3.72
CA GLU A 403 -4.65 22.94 4.89
C GLU A 403 -4.58 21.47 5.31
N SER A 404 -4.75 20.56 4.35
CA SER A 404 -4.73 19.11 4.58
C SER A 404 -3.39 18.65 5.17
N LEU A 405 -2.27 19.11 4.60
CA LEU A 405 -0.91 18.83 5.07
C LEU A 405 -0.68 19.33 6.51
N GLN A 406 -0.97 20.60 6.79
CA GLN A 406 -0.75 21.19 8.12
C GLN A 406 -1.63 20.53 9.18
N LYS A 407 -2.88 20.18 8.83
CA LYS A 407 -3.77 19.39 9.71
C LYS A 407 -3.20 18.00 9.99
N CYS A 408 -2.64 17.34 8.97
CA CYS A 408 -2.06 16.02 9.16
C CYS A 408 -0.81 16.07 10.05
N LEU A 409 0.10 17.01 9.79
CA LEU A 409 1.36 17.17 10.55
C LEU A 409 1.11 17.38 12.05
N ARG A 410 0.13 18.21 12.41
CA ARG A 410 -0.20 18.45 13.82
C ARG A 410 -0.86 17.27 14.53
N SER A 411 -1.49 16.37 13.76
CA SER A 411 -2.17 15.17 14.26
C SER A 411 -1.25 13.95 14.31
N LEU A 412 0.04 14.09 14.01
CA LEU A 412 1.02 12.99 14.09
C LEU A 412 1.41 12.62 15.51
N GLU A 413 1.01 13.41 16.52
CA GLU A 413 1.36 13.17 17.92
C GLU A 413 2.88 13.03 18.13
N ILE A 414 3.65 13.82 17.38
CA ILE A 414 5.12 14.00 17.52
C ILE A 414 5.46 15.30 18.25
N GLY A 415 4.45 16.00 18.77
CA GLY A 415 4.62 17.27 19.44
C GLY A 415 4.98 18.42 18.50
N ARG A 416 4.57 18.40 17.24
CA ARG A 416 4.68 19.55 16.31
C ARG A 416 3.29 20.12 16.00
N SER A 417 3.18 21.43 15.79
CA SER A 417 1.89 22.07 15.44
C SER A 417 1.66 22.22 13.93
N GLY A 418 2.61 21.80 13.10
CA GLY A 418 2.63 21.94 11.65
C GLY A 418 4.06 21.75 11.14
N LEU A 419 4.40 22.38 10.02
CA LEU A 419 5.77 22.41 9.47
C LEU A 419 6.78 23.11 10.41
N GLY A 420 6.31 24.07 11.23
CA GLY A 420 7.12 24.85 12.17
C GLY A 420 6.28 25.99 12.76
N GLY A 421 6.94 26.98 13.36
CA GLY A 421 6.26 28.13 13.98
C GLY A 421 5.66 27.81 15.35
N ASP A 422 6.06 26.69 15.95
CA ASP A 422 5.58 26.21 17.26
C ASP A 422 6.54 26.55 18.41
N GLY A 423 7.67 27.20 18.11
CA GLY A 423 8.67 27.60 19.09
C GLY A 423 9.48 26.44 19.67
N LYS A 424 9.27 25.21 19.21
CA LYS A 424 9.96 24.03 19.74
C LYS A 424 11.30 23.82 19.04
N PRO A 425 12.39 23.58 19.80
CA PRO A 425 13.72 23.42 19.21
C PRO A 425 13.82 22.14 18.35
N TRP A 426 14.80 22.13 17.46
CA TRP A 426 15.16 21.00 16.62
C TRP A 426 16.42 20.33 17.17
N ARG A 427 16.30 19.08 17.64
CA ARG A 427 17.44 18.30 18.13
C ARG A 427 18.01 17.45 17.01
N ILE A 428 19.24 17.75 16.61
CA ILE A 428 19.92 17.05 15.51
C ILE A 428 21.28 16.57 16.02
N GLY A 429 21.38 15.26 16.27
CA GLY A 429 22.53 14.69 16.96
C GLY A 429 22.67 15.27 18.36
N THR A 430 23.84 15.83 18.68
CA THR A 430 24.12 16.48 19.97
C THR A 430 23.76 17.97 20.01
N HIS A 431 23.36 18.55 18.88
CA HIS A 431 23.08 19.99 18.77
C HIS A 431 21.57 20.26 18.86
N SER A 432 21.22 21.38 19.47
CA SER A 432 19.85 21.87 19.56
C SER A 432 19.77 23.24 18.87
N TYR A 433 18.93 23.34 17.86
CA TYR A 433 18.69 24.57 17.12
C TYR A 433 17.33 25.16 17.53
N GLY A 434 17.21 26.48 17.59
CA GLY A 434 15.91 27.13 17.78
C GLY A 434 14.95 26.84 16.62
N ASP A 435 13.63 26.93 16.83
CA ASP A 435 12.64 26.67 15.76
C ASP A 435 12.87 27.52 14.51
N ARG A 436 13.26 28.78 14.73
CA ARG A 436 13.52 29.77 13.69
C ARG A 436 15.01 29.94 13.33
N GLU A 437 15.92 29.17 13.93
CA GLU A 437 17.34 29.22 13.59
C GLU A 437 17.59 28.66 12.18
N ILE A 438 18.54 29.27 11.44
CA ILE A 438 18.92 28.79 10.10
C ILE A 438 19.92 27.64 10.25
N LEU A 439 19.52 26.46 9.80
CA LEU A 439 20.37 25.27 9.85
C LEU A 439 21.48 25.33 8.79
N PRO A 440 22.64 24.67 9.02
CA PRO A 440 23.70 24.56 8.02
C PRO A 440 23.20 23.92 6.70
N LYS A 441 23.56 24.51 5.56
CA LYS A 441 23.12 24.03 4.23
C LYS A 441 23.52 22.58 3.95
N ASP A 442 24.70 22.15 4.38
CA ASP A 442 25.17 20.76 4.20
C ASP A 442 24.31 19.76 4.99
N LEU A 443 23.89 20.14 6.19
CA LEU A 443 23.00 19.32 7.03
C LEU A 443 21.63 19.17 6.37
N ILE A 444 21.06 20.27 5.88
CA ILE A 444 19.79 20.28 5.15
C ILE A 444 19.90 19.38 3.92
N SER A 445 20.92 19.59 3.08
CA SER A 445 21.11 18.83 1.84
C SER A 445 21.17 17.32 2.10
N ARG A 446 21.94 16.88 3.11
CA ARG A 446 22.02 15.47 3.50
C ARG A 446 20.66 14.90 3.94
N LYS A 447 19.89 15.67 4.72
CA LYS A 447 18.56 15.28 5.21
C LYS A 447 17.48 15.31 4.13
N LEU A 448 17.69 16.03 3.02
CA LEU A 448 16.82 16.00 1.85
C LEU A 448 17.15 14.85 0.90
N SER A 449 18.44 14.61 0.64
CA SER A 449 18.92 13.56 -0.27
C SER A 449 18.65 12.14 0.22
N SER A 450 18.68 11.90 1.54
CA SER A 450 18.38 10.60 2.13
C SER A 450 16.96 10.62 2.72
N PRO A 451 15.99 9.86 2.16
CA PRO A 451 14.65 9.77 2.72
C PRO A 451 14.66 9.42 4.22
N ASN A 452 13.95 10.18 5.04
CA ASN A 452 13.88 9.98 6.48
C ASN A 452 12.56 10.53 7.04
N ALA A 453 12.19 10.09 8.25
CA ALA A 453 10.94 10.48 8.92
C ALA A 453 10.76 12.00 9.12
N GLU A 454 11.86 12.77 9.13
CA GLU A 454 11.84 14.21 9.37
C GLU A 454 11.91 15.03 8.07
N ARG A 455 12.04 14.39 6.90
CA ARG A 455 12.39 15.04 5.63
C ARG A 455 11.45 16.20 5.28
N ILE A 456 10.14 16.06 5.55
CA ILE A 456 9.14 17.11 5.34
C ILE A 456 9.46 18.41 6.10
N PHE A 457 10.02 18.32 7.31
CA PHE A 457 10.43 19.50 8.09
C PHE A 457 11.72 20.11 7.56
N PHE A 458 12.63 19.29 7.02
CA PHE A 458 13.85 19.78 6.38
C PHE A 458 13.58 20.53 5.08
N ILE A 459 12.45 20.28 4.40
CA ILE A 459 12.01 21.10 3.25
C ILE A 459 11.71 22.53 3.70
N ARG A 460 11.01 22.71 4.84
CA ARG A 460 10.82 24.04 5.43
C ARG A 460 12.17 24.71 5.73
N HIS A 461 13.09 24.00 6.37
CA HIS A 461 14.41 24.55 6.69
C HIS A 461 15.21 24.94 5.43
N ALA A 462 15.06 24.19 4.33
CA ALA A 462 15.69 24.49 3.06
C ALA A 462 15.19 25.83 2.48
N PHE A 463 13.88 26.04 2.41
CA PHE A 463 13.34 27.31 1.92
C PHE A 463 13.74 28.50 2.80
N ARG A 464 13.72 28.34 4.13
CA ARG A 464 14.20 29.38 5.06
C ARG A 464 15.70 29.68 4.90
N ALA A 465 16.50 28.68 4.49
CA ALA A 465 17.93 28.84 4.19
C ALA A 465 18.21 29.32 2.74
N GLY A 466 17.17 29.67 1.99
CA GLY A 466 17.26 30.24 0.63
C GLY A 466 17.58 29.21 -0.45
N PHE A 467 17.22 27.94 -0.27
CA PHE A 467 17.22 26.96 -1.37
C PHE A 467 16.07 27.28 -2.34
N SER A 468 16.33 27.15 -3.63
CA SER A 468 15.31 27.19 -4.67
C SER A 468 14.48 25.90 -4.70
N ILE A 469 13.29 25.96 -5.30
CA ILE A 469 12.45 24.78 -5.57
C ILE A 469 13.24 23.72 -6.36
N GLU A 470 14.04 24.14 -7.36
CA GLU A 470 14.83 23.23 -8.18
C GLU A 470 15.90 22.50 -7.37
N GLU A 471 16.62 23.19 -6.47
CA GLU A 471 17.59 22.53 -5.59
C GLU A 471 16.91 21.49 -4.69
N VAL A 472 15.76 21.82 -4.11
CA VAL A 472 14.99 20.86 -3.28
C VAL A 472 14.46 19.70 -4.12
N PHE A 473 13.95 19.95 -5.32
CA PHE A 473 13.52 18.91 -6.28
C PHE A 473 14.68 17.97 -6.63
N HIS A 474 15.86 18.49 -6.95
CA HIS A 474 17.00 17.66 -7.32
C HIS A 474 17.46 16.75 -6.17
N LEU A 475 17.38 17.23 -4.93
CA LEU A 475 17.73 16.46 -3.74
C LEU A 475 16.67 15.40 -3.38
N THR A 476 15.39 15.71 -3.56
CA THR A 476 14.29 14.89 -3.01
C THR A 476 13.51 14.10 -4.05
N LYS A 477 13.48 14.59 -5.30
CA LYS A 477 12.60 14.17 -6.40
C LYS A 477 11.10 14.30 -6.13
N ILE A 478 10.72 14.99 -5.04
CA ILE A 478 9.33 15.34 -4.74
C ILE A 478 8.83 16.33 -5.79
N ASP A 479 7.64 16.10 -6.36
CA ASP A 479 7.11 16.93 -7.43
C ASP A 479 7.07 18.42 -7.05
N ARG A 480 7.47 19.28 -8.00
CA ARG A 480 7.54 20.74 -7.83
C ARG A 480 6.21 21.33 -7.38
N TRP A 481 5.09 20.75 -7.81
CA TRP A 481 3.76 21.18 -7.38
C TRP A 481 3.65 21.19 -5.86
N PHE A 482 4.07 20.13 -5.17
CA PHE A 482 4.03 20.08 -3.70
C PHE A 482 5.04 21.05 -3.07
N LEU A 483 6.23 21.16 -3.66
CA LEU A 483 7.29 22.02 -3.15
C LEU A 483 6.88 23.50 -3.19
N ILE A 484 6.23 23.95 -4.26
CA ILE A 484 5.68 25.32 -4.39
C ILE A 484 4.69 25.60 -3.27
N GLN A 485 3.76 24.66 -3.01
CA GLN A 485 2.75 24.83 -1.95
C GLN A 485 3.38 24.93 -0.56
N ILE A 486 4.45 24.17 -0.31
CA ILE A 486 5.21 24.24 0.95
C ILE A 486 5.98 25.56 1.03
N GLN A 487 6.62 26.02 -0.05
CA GLN A 487 7.31 27.30 -0.06
C GLN A 487 6.35 28.45 0.27
N GLU A 488 5.16 28.47 -0.33
CA GLU A 488 4.14 29.49 -0.03
C GLU A 488 3.71 29.48 1.46
N LEU A 489 3.71 28.31 2.12
CA LEU A 489 3.48 28.25 3.58
C LEU A 489 4.64 28.84 4.37
N VAL A 490 5.87 28.57 3.96
CA VAL A 490 7.08 29.10 4.61
C VAL A 490 7.18 30.61 4.43
N ASP A 491 6.91 31.12 3.23
CA ASP A 491 6.93 32.55 2.94
C ASP A 491 5.88 33.29 3.78
N PHE A 492 4.69 32.70 3.93
CA PHE A 492 3.64 33.26 4.80
C PHE A 492 4.03 33.21 6.29
N GLU A 493 4.72 32.16 6.73
CA GLU A 493 5.29 32.10 8.09
C GLU A 493 6.27 33.26 8.34
N GLU A 494 7.12 33.61 7.36
CA GLU A 494 8.06 34.72 7.47
C GLU A 494 7.36 36.08 7.54
N VAL A 495 6.26 36.28 6.79
CA VAL A 495 5.42 37.47 6.91
C VAL A 495 4.84 37.60 8.33
N LEU A 496 4.29 36.52 8.88
CA LEU A 496 3.73 36.52 10.24
C LEU A 496 4.79 36.84 11.28
N ALA A 497 5.99 36.25 11.17
CA ALA A 497 7.08 36.50 12.10
C ALA A 497 7.59 37.95 12.07
N GLN A 498 7.56 38.62 10.91
CA GLN A 498 7.88 40.04 10.80
C GLN A 498 6.81 40.94 11.42
N SER A 499 5.54 40.52 11.41
CA SER A 499 4.41 41.30 11.95
C SER A 499 4.30 41.32 13.49
N VAL A 500 5.06 40.45 14.17
CA VAL A 500 5.06 40.32 15.64
C VAL A 500 6.24 41.08 16.29
N ASN A 501 7.20 41.56 15.48
CA ASN A 501 8.23 42.53 15.88
C ASN A 501 7.78 43.95 15.54
#